data_AF-A0A7W8RVS7-F1
#
_entry.id   AF-A0A7W8RVS7-F1
#
_cell.length_a   1.000
_cell.length_b   1.000
_cell.length_c   1.000
_cell.angle_alpha   90.00
_cell.angle_beta   90.00
_cell.angle_gamma   90.00
#
_symmetry.space_group_name_H-M   'P 1'
#
loop_
_entity.id
_entity.type
_entity.pdbx_description
1 polymer ?
#
loop_
_entity_poly.entity_id
_entity_poly.type
_entity_poly.pdbx_seq_one_letter_code
_entity_poly.pdbx_strand_id
1 'polypeptide(L)'
;MIRILIEELDKVDQWGKQNKDQLASELAQLWGLPKQVVDVAVQRQQFGTQPITRAILGEQQQIADTFLDLGQIPKHVDVLKAAPSNLA
;
A
#
# COMPACT_ATOMS: atom_id res chain seq x y z
N MET A 1 -8.75 -8.01 16.33
CA MET A 1 -7.40 -7.40 16.43
C MET A 1 -6.94 -6.81 15.10
N ILE A 2 -6.87 -7.58 14.01
CA ILE A 2 -6.41 -7.07 12.68
C ILE A 2 -7.24 -5.88 12.18
N ARG A 3 -8.57 -5.90 12.35
CA ARG A 3 -9.43 -4.77 11.98
C ARG A 3 -9.01 -3.44 12.64
N ILE A 4 -8.76 -3.47 13.95
CA ILE A 4 -8.35 -2.28 14.70
C ILE A 4 -6.99 -1.78 14.18
N LEU A 5 -6.05 -2.68 13.90
CA LEU A 5 -4.77 -2.29 13.32
C LEU A 5 -4.95 -1.57 11.98
N ILE A 6 -5.81 -2.07 11.09
CA ILE A 6 -6.11 -1.41 9.80
C ILE A 6 -6.71 -0.02 10.04
N GLU A 7 -7.66 0.11 10.98
CA GLU A 7 -8.29 1.39 11.33
C GLU A 7 -7.27 2.40 11.90
N GLU A 8 -6.34 1.96 12.76
CA GLU A 8 -5.29 2.84 13.29
C GLU A 8 -4.25 3.24 12.23
N LEU A 9 -3.88 2.33 11.32
CA LEU A 9 -3.00 2.66 10.18
C LEU A 9 -3.66 3.66 9.24
N ASP A 10 -4.95 3.51 8.93
CA ASP A 10 -5.67 4.47 8.09
C ASP A 10 -5.72 5.86 8.74
N LYS A 11 -5.89 5.97 10.07
CA LYS A 11 -5.82 7.27 10.76
C LYS A 11 -4.48 7.98 10.54
N VAL A 12 -3.38 7.23 10.61
CA VAL A 12 -2.03 7.77 10.35
C VAL A 12 -1.90 8.19 8.87
N ASP A 13 -2.41 7.39 7.95
CA ASP A 13 -2.42 7.73 6.51
C ASP A 13 -3.26 8.98 6.22
N GLN A 14 -4.45 9.11 6.81
CA GLN A 14 -5.31 10.28 6.64
C GLN A 14 -4.64 11.53 7.21
N TRP A 15 -3.97 11.41 8.37
CA TRP A 15 -3.18 12.50 8.91
C TRP A 15 -2.05 12.89 7.94
N GLY A 16 -1.31 11.92 7.40
CA GLY A 16 -0.23 12.17 6.45
C GLY A 16 -0.72 12.85 5.16
N LYS A 17 -1.90 12.45 4.67
CA LYS A 17 -2.57 13.06 3.53
C LYS A 17 -2.92 14.54 3.76
N GLN A 18 -3.35 14.88 4.97
CA GLN A 18 -3.75 16.23 5.36
C GLN A 18 -2.56 17.11 5.75
N ASN A 19 -1.45 16.51 6.20
CA ASN A 19 -0.29 17.19 6.77
C ASN A 19 1.00 16.89 5.99
N LYS A 20 0.92 16.87 4.66
CA LYS A 20 2.04 16.46 3.77
C LYS A 20 3.37 17.17 4.04
N ASP A 21 3.33 18.47 4.34
CA ASP A 21 4.55 19.24 4.61
C ASP A 21 5.23 18.83 5.93
N GLN A 22 4.43 18.62 6.98
CA GLN A 22 4.92 18.11 8.26
C GLN A 22 5.44 16.68 8.10
N LEU A 23 4.67 15.81 7.44
CA LEU A 23 5.09 14.45 7.15
C LEU A 23 6.43 14.42 6.39
N ALA A 24 6.60 15.26 5.38
CA ALA A 24 7.86 15.35 4.64
C ALA A 24 9.02 15.82 5.52
N SER A 25 8.78 16.73 6.47
CA SER A 25 9.80 17.19 7.43
C SER A 25 10.24 16.05 8.36
N GLU A 26 9.29 15.29 8.90
CA GLU A 26 9.56 14.14 9.77
C GLU A 26 10.33 13.04 9.02
N LEU A 27 9.88 12.71 7.81
CA LEU A 27 10.52 11.69 6.97
C LEU A 27 11.91 12.13 6.48
N ALA A 28 12.12 13.41 6.18
CA ALA A 28 13.44 13.93 5.81
C ALA A 28 14.48 13.71 6.92
N GLN A 29 14.09 13.97 8.17
CA GLN A 29 14.94 13.71 9.33
C GLN A 29 15.22 12.21 9.50
N LEU A 30 14.19 11.36 9.36
CA LEU A 30 14.32 9.92 9.53
C LEU A 30 15.16 9.27 8.42
N TRP A 31 14.98 9.68 7.18
CA TRP A 31 15.65 9.12 6.01
C TRP A 31 17.02 9.74 5.75
N GLY A 32 17.35 10.86 6.39
CA GLY A 32 18.61 11.58 6.16
C GLY A 32 18.69 12.22 4.77
N LEU A 33 17.55 12.59 4.19
CA LEU A 33 17.45 13.18 2.85
C LEU A 33 17.03 14.66 2.92
N PRO A 34 17.44 15.51 1.96
CA PRO A 34 16.92 16.88 1.89
C PRO A 34 15.40 16.89 1.78
N LYS A 35 14.74 17.79 2.54
CA LYS A 35 13.27 17.87 2.57
C LYS A 35 12.65 18.00 1.18
N GLN A 36 13.29 18.74 0.27
CA GLN A 36 12.78 18.94 -1.09
C GLN A 36 12.69 17.62 -1.88
N VAL A 37 13.56 16.64 -1.60
CA VAL A 37 13.49 15.31 -2.22
C VAL A 37 12.30 14.52 -1.65
N VAL A 38 12.11 14.60 -0.33
CA VAL A 38 11.03 13.91 0.37
C VAL A 38 9.67 14.51 0.03
N ASP A 39 9.58 15.83 -0.16
CA ASP A 39 8.38 16.52 -0.61
C ASP A 39 7.87 15.89 -1.92
N VAL A 40 8.75 15.62 -2.89
CA VAL A 40 8.35 14.97 -4.14
C VAL A 40 7.77 13.58 -3.91
N ALA A 41 8.37 12.78 -3.03
CA ALA A 41 7.87 11.44 -2.70
C ALA A 41 6.50 11.51 -2.02
N VAL A 42 6.36 12.35 -0.99
CA VAL A 42 5.11 12.55 -0.23
C VAL A 42 3.99 13.09 -1.12
N GLN A 43 4.30 13.96 -2.09
CA GLN A 43 3.29 14.46 -3.01
C GLN A 43 2.77 13.40 -3.97
N ARG A 44 3.62 12.46 -4.42
CA ARG A 44 3.24 11.36 -5.31
C ARG A 44 2.52 10.21 -4.60
N GLN A 45 2.75 10.08 -3.29
CA GLN A 45 2.18 9.01 -2.49
C GLN A 45 0.64 9.05 -2.49
N GLN A 46 0.05 7.87 -2.67
CA GLN A 46 -1.37 7.65 -2.44
C GLN A 46 -1.57 7.19 -1.00
N PHE A 47 -2.53 7.79 -0.31
CA PHE A 47 -2.82 7.54 1.10
C PHE A 47 -4.20 6.89 1.23
N GLY A 48 -4.36 6.04 2.26
CA GLY A 48 -5.62 5.43 2.61
C GLY A 48 -5.50 3.91 2.70
N THR A 49 -4.96 3.45 3.83
CA THR A 49 -4.91 2.02 4.15
C THR A 49 -6.33 1.47 4.29
N GLN A 50 -6.63 0.39 3.56
CA GLN A 50 -7.97 -0.20 3.53
C GLN A 50 -7.91 -1.72 3.63
N PRO A 51 -9.02 -2.38 4.06
CA PRO A 51 -9.13 -3.82 4.00
C PRO A 51 -9.01 -4.35 2.56
N ILE A 52 -8.41 -5.53 2.41
CA ILE A 52 -8.41 -6.26 1.15
C ILE A 52 -9.84 -6.63 0.77
N THR A 53 -10.19 -6.43 -0.50
CA THR A 53 -11.50 -6.78 -1.07
C THR A 53 -11.35 -7.81 -2.19
N ARG A 54 -12.45 -8.47 -2.59
CA ARG A 54 -12.45 -9.38 -3.75
C ARG A 54 -12.06 -8.67 -5.05
N ALA A 55 -12.44 -7.41 -5.22
CA ALA A 55 -12.06 -6.61 -6.38
C ALA A 55 -10.54 -6.42 -6.44
N ILE A 56 -9.92 -6.04 -5.32
CA ILE A 56 -8.45 -5.90 -5.22
C ILE A 56 -7.76 -7.24 -5.52
N LEU A 57 -8.26 -8.36 -4.97
CA LEU A 57 -7.69 -9.67 -5.26
C LEU A 57 -7.81 -10.06 -6.74
N GLY A 58 -8.90 -9.66 -7.40
CA GLY A 58 -9.07 -9.85 -8.84
C GLY A 58 -8.05 -9.05 -9.66
N GLU A 59 -7.81 -7.79 -9.30
CA GLU A 59 -6.75 -6.97 -9.93
C GLU A 59 -5.36 -7.59 -9.70
N GLN A 60 -5.07 -8.06 -8.48
CA GLN A 60 -3.81 -8.72 -8.17
C GLN A 60 -3.64 -10.05 -8.91
N GLN A 61 -4.72 -10.79 -9.15
CA GLN A 61 -4.68 -12.00 -9.98
C GLN A 61 -4.29 -11.66 -11.42
N GLN A 62 -4.84 -10.60 -12.01
CA GLN A 62 -4.46 -10.17 -13.36
C GLN A 62 -2.97 -9.81 -13.46
N ILE A 63 -2.41 -9.18 -12.43
CA ILE A 63 -0.97 -8.90 -12.37
C ILE A 63 -0.17 -10.20 -12.29
N ALA A 64 -0.58 -11.14 -11.42
CA ALA A 64 0.09 -12.44 -11.29
C ALA A 64 0.06 -13.25 -12.60
N ASP A 65 -1.08 -13.24 -13.31
CA ASP A 65 -1.25 -13.90 -14.59
C ASP A 65 -0.36 -13.26 -15.66
N THR A 66 -0.30 -11.92 -15.71
CA THR A 66 0.60 -11.19 -16.63
C THR A 66 2.06 -11.58 -16.40
N PHE A 67 2.49 -11.71 -15.15
CA PHE A 67 3.86 -12.11 -14.83
C PHE A 67 4.14 -13.56 -15.25
N LEU A 68 3.14 -14.45 -15.18
CA LEU A 68 3.28 -15.83 -15.65
C LEU A 68 3.40 -15.87 -17.17
N ASP A 69 2.54 -15.14 -17.88
CA ASP A 69 2.53 -15.06 -19.35
C ASP A 69 3.84 -14.50 -19.90
N LEU A 70 4.44 -13.54 -19.18
CA LEU A 70 5.76 -12.98 -19.51
C LEU A 70 6.93 -13.88 -19.05
N GLY A 71 6.68 -15.01 -18.39
CA GLY A 71 7.70 -15.91 -17.86
C GLY A 71 8.51 -15.31 -16.70
N GLN A 72 8.01 -14.25 -16.05
CA GLN A 72 8.67 -13.57 -14.93
C GLN A 72 8.46 -14.29 -13.60
N ILE A 73 7.47 -15.19 -13.52
CA ILE A 73 7.30 -16.12 -12.40
C ILE A 73 7.23 -17.57 -12.91
N PRO A 74 7.75 -18.54 -12.13
CA PRO A 74 7.91 -19.91 -12.61
C PRO A 74 6.63 -20.75 -12.54
N LYS A 75 5.56 -20.27 -11.90
CA LYS A 75 4.31 -21.01 -11.71
C LYS A 75 3.13 -20.07 -11.47
N HIS A 76 1.94 -20.57 -11.79
CA HIS A 76 0.69 -19.90 -11.46
C HIS A 76 0.55 -19.66 -9.95
N VAL A 77 0.11 -18.45 -9.60
CA VAL A 77 -0.20 -18.04 -8.23
C VAL A 77 -1.71 -17.85 -8.14
N ASP A 78 -2.36 -18.58 -7.25
CA ASP A 78 -3.77 -18.37 -6.90
C ASP A 78 -3.83 -17.36 -5.75
N VAL A 79 -4.09 -16.09 -6.09
CA VAL A 79 -4.06 -14.97 -5.15
C VAL A 79 -5.17 -15.07 -4.11
N LEU A 80 -6.31 -15.71 -4.43
CA LEU A 80 -7.41 -15.91 -3.49
C LEU A 80 -7.01 -16.79 -2.30
N LYS A 81 -6.02 -17.70 -2.44
CA LYS A 81 -5.53 -18.50 -1.31
C LYS A 81 -4.85 -17.67 -0.23
N ALA A 82 -4.41 -16.46 -0.55
CA ALA A 82 -3.84 -15.50 0.40
C ALA A 82 -4.90 -14.54 0.97
N ALA A 83 -6.19 -14.71 0.62
CA ALA A 83 -7.26 -13.86 1.12
C ALA A 83 -7.38 -13.93 2.65
N PRO A 84 -7.77 -12.81 3.31
CA PRO A 84 -8.15 -12.83 4.71
C PRO A 84 -9.30 -13.82 4.94
N SER A 85 -9.24 -14.58 6.05
CA SER A 85 -10.26 -15.59 6.38
C SER A 85 -11.67 -15.01 6.60
N ASN A 86 -11.77 -13.70 6.84
CA ASN A 86 -13.01 -12.95 7.03
C ASN A 86 -13.40 -12.10 5.80
N LEU A 87 -12.87 -12.41 4.62
CA LEU A 87 -13.22 -11.72 3.39
C LEU A 87 -14.71 -11.95 3.08
N ALA A 88 -15.50 -10.88 3.12
CA ALA A 88 -16.91 -10.88 2.69
C ALA A 88 -17.02 -11.24 1.20
#